data_AF-A0A537BY88-F1
#
_entry.id   AF-A0A537BY88-F1
#
_cell.length_a   1.000
_cell.length_b   1.000
_cell.length_c   1.000
_cell.angle_alpha   90.00
_cell.angle_beta   90.00
_cell.angle_gamma   90.00
#
_symmetry.space_group_name_H-M   'P 1'
#
loop_
_entity.id
_entity.type
_entity.pdbx_description
1 polymer ?
#
loop_
_entity_poly.entity_id
_entity_poly.type
_entity_poly.pdbx_seq_one_letter_code
_entity_poly.pdbx_strand_id
1 'polypeptide(L)'
;MANDPRNRQNPARPGAAGAGARDKAKPVPADARKSGNASAPGAPAPDFLAGLDAFSRRIDEEQKAHERADAERRRIEEEQARRRAEAERRAQALELAQRKTEVEKQSQGRRFAALEMLRKQAASRPPGEDTASRRAAAKALIHKNLLSAMHYLAEFAKELNGVLPSTESTYGFIYLQQASPMVLSSAFADYRLRKVDGDEVCDQVFLTYLARYAQPAAVDVVGPDIEYCRRYLALARVPFEFTASKKNDFGQPVSGTFALSGAIPCEVHIRADYDAPGVLVELLNVGSIGAGRCRLAPEAFNERFADEIAKHALGSRNEFAKFVTR
;
A
#
# COMPACT_ATOMS: atom_id res chain seq x y z
N MET A 1 -3.67 -2.01 -46.41
CA MET A 1 -3.55 -0.53 -46.38
C MET A 1 -3.55 -0.13 -44.91
N ALA A 2 -2.46 -0.31 -44.16
CA ALA A 2 -1.24 0.51 -44.12
C ALA A 2 -1.53 1.97 -43.73
N ASN A 3 -1.30 2.34 -42.46
CA ASN A 3 -0.33 3.36 -42.06
C ASN A 3 -0.37 3.63 -40.54
N ASP A 4 0.63 3.09 -39.83
CA ASP A 4 1.28 3.73 -38.67
C ASP A 4 2.41 4.60 -39.24
N PRO A 5 2.61 5.83 -38.72
CA PRO A 5 3.98 6.30 -38.61
C PRO A 5 4.22 7.02 -37.27
N ARG A 6 5.02 6.35 -36.44
CA ARG A 6 5.99 7.00 -35.54
C ARG A 6 6.92 7.91 -36.35
N ASN A 7 7.48 8.91 -35.64
CA ASN A 7 8.76 9.58 -35.91
C ASN A 7 8.69 11.05 -36.42
N ARG A 8 8.98 12.00 -35.52
CA ARG A 8 9.67 13.29 -35.81
C ARG A 8 10.53 13.61 -34.58
N GLN A 9 11.81 13.25 -34.60
CA GLN A 9 12.96 14.07 -35.06
C GLN A 9 13.28 15.28 -34.16
N ASN A 10 14.37 15.09 -33.39
CA ASN A 10 15.35 16.12 -33.06
C ASN A 10 15.87 16.82 -34.33
N PRO A 11 16.30 18.07 -34.21
CA PRO A 11 17.57 18.46 -34.81
C PRO A 11 18.50 19.22 -33.85
N ALA A 12 19.79 19.02 -34.08
CA ALA A 12 20.91 19.66 -33.41
C ALA A 12 21.13 21.12 -33.84
N ARG A 13 21.79 21.90 -32.94
CA ARG A 13 22.85 22.96 -33.07
C ARG A 13 23.20 23.49 -34.48
N PRO A 14 23.78 24.71 -34.70
CA PRO A 14 24.95 25.28 -33.96
C PRO A 14 25.21 26.83 -34.01
N GLY A 15 26.33 27.28 -33.39
CA GLY A 15 27.15 28.46 -33.80
C GLY A 15 27.15 29.66 -32.84
N ALA A 16 28.24 29.97 -32.09
CA ALA A 16 29.49 30.71 -32.46
C ALA A 16 29.32 32.25 -32.30
N ALA A 17 30.26 33.10 -31.87
CA ALA A 17 31.73 33.09 -31.69
C ALA A 17 32.12 34.16 -30.64
N GLY A 18 33.25 34.02 -29.90
CA GLY A 18 34.53 34.70 -30.19
C GLY A 18 34.94 35.57 -28.98
N ALA A 19 36.19 35.89 -28.66
CA ALA A 19 37.48 35.62 -29.30
C ALA A 19 38.65 35.92 -28.31
N GLY A 20 39.78 35.24 -28.52
CA GLY A 20 41.15 35.73 -28.31
C GLY A 20 41.78 35.53 -26.92
N ALA A 21 43.07 35.21 -26.76
CA ALA A 21 44.10 34.84 -27.71
C ALA A 21 45.32 34.23 -26.97
N ARG A 22 45.91 33.19 -27.60
CA ARG A 22 47.33 32.78 -27.75
C ARG A 22 48.34 33.10 -26.63
N ASP A 23 48.99 32.11 -26.01
CA ASP A 23 50.03 31.16 -26.47
C ASP A 23 51.50 31.64 -26.33
N LYS A 24 52.23 30.89 -25.48
CA LYS A 24 53.59 30.32 -25.62
C LYS A 24 54.77 31.25 -26.00
N ALA A 25 55.81 31.26 -25.15
CA ALA A 25 57.02 30.42 -25.30
C ALA A 25 58.24 31.00 -24.52
N LYS A 26 58.97 30.08 -23.88
CA LYS A 26 60.34 30.14 -23.30
C LYS A 26 61.41 30.22 -24.45
N PRO A 27 62.76 30.18 -24.23
CA PRO A 27 63.65 30.48 -23.08
C PRO A 27 65.02 31.16 -23.44
N VAL A 28 65.91 31.30 -22.41
CA VAL A 28 67.40 31.42 -22.38
C VAL A 28 68.08 32.78 -22.69
N PRO A 29 69.03 33.23 -21.84
CA PRO A 29 70.05 34.22 -22.21
C PRO A 29 71.45 33.59 -22.38
N ALA A 30 72.24 34.09 -23.32
CA ALA A 30 73.69 33.91 -23.38
C ALA A 30 74.37 35.15 -23.99
N ASP A 31 75.38 35.62 -23.26
CA ASP A 31 76.50 36.54 -23.51
C ASP A 31 76.71 37.26 -24.86
N ALA A 32 77.14 38.54 -24.80
CA ALA A 32 78.53 38.98 -25.10
C ALA A 32 78.72 40.51 -25.32
N ARG A 33 79.67 41.09 -24.55
CA ARG A 33 80.76 42.05 -24.92
C ARG A 33 80.48 43.49 -25.42
N LYS A 34 80.97 44.49 -24.64
CA LYS A 34 81.80 45.70 -24.97
C LYS A 34 81.71 46.71 -23.80
N SER A 35 82.65 47.58 -23.41
CA SER A 35 84.11 47.81 -23.55
C SER A 35 84.43 49.17 -22.87
N GLY A 36 85.53 49.28 -22.11
CA GLY A 36 86.16 50.55 -21.64
C GLY A 36 85.79 50.96 -20.20
N ASN A 37 86.67 51.36 -19.27
CA ASN A 37 88.05 51.84 -19.38
C ASN A 37 88.77 51.83 -17.99
N ALA A 38 90.11 51.62 -18.00
CA ALA A 38 91.19 52.11 -17.11
C ALA A 38 91.11 51.98 -15.56
N SER A 39 92.15 51.70 -14.76
CA SER A 39 93.58 51.37 -14.93
C SER A 39 94.12 50.79 -13.60
N ALA A 40 95.15 49.94 -13.69
CA ALA A 40 95.84 49.24 -12.60
C ALA A 40 97.03 50.04 -12.00
N PRO A 41 97.69 49.49 -10.95
CA PRO A 41 99.15 49.55 -10.84
C PRO A 41 99.82 48.16 -10.75
N GLY A 42 100.90 47.99 -11.53
CA GLY A 42 102.19 47.40 -11.10
C GLY A 42 102.45 45.89 -11.09
N ALA A 43 102.98 45.35 -12.22
CA ALA A 43 104.05 44.33 -12.41
C ALA A 43 103.99 42.92 -11.72
N PRO A 44 104.92 41.98 -12.02
CA PRO A 44 105.21 41.25 -13.27
C PRO A 44 104.89 39.72 -13.17
N ALA A 45 105.09 38.96 -14.28
CA ALA A 45 104.51 37.63 -14.60
C ALA A 45 105.14 36.35 -13.97
N PRO A 46 104.43 35.19 -13.99
CA PRO A 46 105.02 33.86 -13.80
C PRO A 46 104.75 32.81 -14.91
N ASP A 47 105.46 31.67 -14.79
CA ASP A 47 105.79 30.62 -15.77
C ASP A 47 104.67 29.75 -16.40
N PHE A 48 104.89 29.35 -17.65
CA PHE A 48 103.97 28.65 -18.57
C PHE A 48 103.65 27.17 -18.23
N LEU A 49 104.51 26.44 -17.52
CA LEU A 49 104.30 25.00 -17.25
C LEU A 49 103.20 24.74 -16.20
N ALA A 50 102.94 25.71 -15.31
CA ALA A 50 101.79 25.67 -14.41
C ALA A 50 100.45 25.83 -15.15
N GLY A 51 100.48 26.32 -16.40
CA GLY A 51 99.28 26.60 -17.20
C GLY A 51 98.60 25.36 -17.78
N LEU A 52 99.35 24.28 -18.06
CA LEU A 52 98.79 23.08 -18.69
C LEU A 52 98.10 22.15 -17.68
N ASP A 53 98.72 21.94 -16.50
CA ASP A 53 98.10 21.19 -15.40
C ASP A 53 96.88 21.91 -14.82
N ALA A 54 96.90 23.25 -14.82
CA ALA A 54 95.74 24.05 -14.44
C ALA A 54 94.59 23.90 -15.44
N PHE A 55 94.86 23.72 -16.74
CA PHE A 55 93.83 23.57 -17.77
C PHE A 55 93.15 22.19 -17.72
N SER A 56 93.92 21.11 -17.58
CA SER A 56 93.33 19.75 -17.47
C SER A 56 92.43 19.62 -16.25
N ARG A 57 92.85 20.18 -15.10
CA ARG A 57 92.01 20.22 -13.89
C ARG A 57 90.73 21.03 -14.11
N ARG A 58 90.80 22.12 -14.88
CA ARG A 58 89.63 22.96 -15.19
C ARG A 58 88.58 22.23 -16.02
N ILE A 59 88.99 21.46 -17.02
CA ILE A 59 88.05 20.68 -17.87
C ILE A 59 87.43 19.52 -17.08
N ASP A 60 88.23 18.80 -16.29
CA ASP A 60 87.71 17.71 -15.45
C ASP A 60 86.76 18.24 -14.36
N GLU A 61 87.01 19.44 -13.83
CA GLU A 61 86.12 20.13 -12.90
C GLU A 61 84.83 20.61 -13.58
N GLU A 62 84.90 21.15 -14.81
CA GLU A 62 83.71 21.55 -15.58
C GLU A 62 82.83 20.36 -15.97
N GLN A 63 83.41 19.24 -16.42
CA GLN A 63 82.65 18.03 -16.73
C GLN A 63 81.99 17.44 -15.48
N LYS A 64 82.71 17.34 -14.36
CA LYS A 64 82.14 16.90 -13.08
C LYS A 64 81.09 17.86 -12.55
N ALA A 65 81.20 19.16 -12.82
CA ALA A 65 80.19 20.14 -12.44
C ALA A 65 78.92 20.00 -13.29
N HIS A 66 79.06 19.75 -14.60
CA HIS A 66 77.94 19.56 -15.51
C HIS A 66 77.16 18.26 -15.19
N GLU A 67 77.87 17.16 -14.92
CA GLU A 67 77.24 15.88 -14.53
C GLU A 67 76.49 15.99 -13.20
N ARG A 68 77.04 16.75 -12.23
CA ARG A 68 76.34 17.04 -10.96
C ARG A 68 75.10 17.89 -11.18
N ALA A 69 75.17 18.90 -12.04
CA ALA A 69 74.04 19.75 -12.37
C ALA A 69 72.92 18.98 -13.09
N ASP A 70 73.25 18.07 -14.00
CA ASP A 70 72.27 17.23 -14.68
C ASP A 70 71.66 16.16 -13.76
N ALA A 71 72.46 15.56 -12.89
CA ALA A 71 71.96 14.63 -11.88
C ALA A 71 71.02 15.32 -10.88
N GLU A 72 71.34 16.56 -10.49
CA GLU A 72 70.48 17.35 -9.60
C GLU A 72 69.18 17.77 -10.30
N ARG A 73 69.22 18.15 -11.58
CA ARG A 73 68.02 18.43 -12.38
C ARG A 73 67.09 17.22 -12.51
N ARG A 74 67.64 16.03 -12.77
CA ARG A 74 66.86 14.78 -12.84
C ARG A 74 66.20 14.44 -11.52
N ARG A 75 66.92 14.62 -10.39
CA ARG A 75 66.35 14.41 -9.05
C ARG A 75 65.19 15.37 -8.76
N ILE A 76 65.33 16.65 -9.14
CA ILE A 76 64.26 17.64 -8.96
C ILE A 76 63.05 17.30 -9.84
N GLU A 77 63.27 16.86 -11.09
CA GLU A 77 62.19 16.48 -12.00
C GLU A 77 61.45 15.22 -11.55
N GLU A 78 62.18 14.19 -11.10
CA GLU A 78 61.60 12.97 -10.52
C GLU A 78 60.81 13.26 -9.24
N GLU A 79 61.31 14.14 -8.37
CA GLU A 79 60.60 14.53 -7.15
C GLU A 79 59.32 15.32 -7.47
N GLN A 80 59.37 16.22 -8.47
CA GLN A 80 58.18 16.94 -8.94
C GLN A 80 57.16 16.00 -9.58
N ALA A 81 57.60 15.02 -10.38
CA ALA A 81 56.72 14.03 -10.99
C ALA A 81 56.05 13.15 -9.93
N ARG A 82 56.79 12.72 -8.90
CA ARG A 82 56.25 11.94 -7.78
C ARG A 82 55.20 12.74 -6.99
N ARG A 83 55.47 14.02 -6.70
CA ARG A 83 54.51 14.90 -6.00
C ARG A 83 53.22 15.11 -6.82
N ARG A 84 53.31 15.25 -8.15
CA ARG A 84 52.13 15.37 -9.02
C ARG A 84 51.31 14.09 -9.07
N ALA A 85 51.97 12.94 -9.25
CA ALA A 85 51.29 11.64 -9.26
C ALA A 85 50.59 11.33 -7.93
N GLU A 86 51.18 11.73 -6.80
CA GLU A 86 50.54 11.58 -5.49
C GLU A 86 49.35 12.54 -5.31
N ALA A 87 49.46 13.79 -5.78
CA ALA A 87 48.36 14.74 -5.76
C ALA A 87 47.17 14.29 -6.62
N GLU A 88 47.42 13.74 -7.82
CA GLU A 88 46.38 13.19 -8.68
C GLU A 88 45.69 11.98 -8.06
N ARG A 89 46.45 11.06 -7.44
CA ARG A 89 45.87 9.92 -6.71
C ARG A 89 45.01 10.36 -5.54
N ARG A 90 45.44 11.39 -4.79
CA ARG A 90 44.65 11.96 -3.69
C ARG A 90 43.39 12.65 -4.22
N ALA A 91 43.47 13.38 -5.32
CA ALA A 91 42.30 14.00 -5.95
C ALA A 91 41.28 12.96 -6.42
N GLN A 92 41.74 11.89 -7.10
CA GLN A 92 40.87 10.78 -7.54
C GLN A 92 40.25 10.02 -6.35
N ALA A 93 41.02 9.81 -5.27
CA ALA A 93 40.50 9.17 -4.07
C ALA A 93 39.43 10.03 -3.38
N LEU A 94 39.62 11.35 -3.33
CA LEU A 94 38.62 12.29 -2.81
C LEU A 94 37.38 12.33 -3.70
N GLU A 95 37.53 12.33 -5.02
CA GLU A 95 36.39 12.29 -5.95
C GLU A 95 35.60 10.99 -5.84
N LEU A 96 36.28 9.83 -5.73
CA LEU A 96 35.62 8.55 -5.49
C LEU A 96 34.94 8.49 -4.12
N ALA A 97 35.53 9.10 -3.08
CA ALA A 97 34.91 9.20 -1.76
C ALA A 97 33.68 10.13 -1.76
N GLN A 98 33.73 11.24 -2.50
CA GLN A 98 32.60 12.15 -2.70
C GLN A 98 31.47 11.46 -3.49
N ARG A 99 31.78 10.79 -4.60
CA ARG A 99 30.77 10.03 -5.37
C ARG A 99 30.15 8.90 -4.53
N LYS A 100 30.93 8.19 -3.72
CA LYS A 100 30.39 7.16 -2.80
C LYS A 100 29.48 7.77 -1.73
N THR A 101 29.88 8.89 -1.11
CA THR A 101 29.05 9.56 -0.10
C THR A 101 27.78 10.19 -0.69
N GLU A 102 27.81 10.69 -1.92
CA GLU A 102 26.62 11.17 -2.63
C GLU A 102 25.64 10.04 -2.96
N VAL A 103 26.14 8.90 -3.45
CA VAL A 103 25.31 7.70 -3.74
C VAL A 103 24.74 7.10 -2.45
N GLU A 104 25.50 7.07 -1.36
CA GLU A 104 25.01 6.63 -0.05
C GLU A 104 23.94 7.57 0.52
N LYS A 105 24.14 8.90 0.45
CA LYS A 105 23.13 9.90 0.86
C LYS A 105 21.86 9.83 0.02
N GLN A 106 21.97 9.65 -1.30
CA GLN A 106 20.79 9.48 -2.17
C GLN A 106 20.05 8.15 -1.92
N SER A 107 20.77 7.07 -1.63
CA SER A 107 20.16 5.76 -1.37
C SER A 107 19.51 5.67 0.02
N GLN A 108 20.06 6.35 1.03
CA GLN A 108 19.46 6.46 2.36
C GLN A 108 18.23 7.38 2.36
N GLY A 109 18.26 8.50 1.62
CA GLY A 109 17.13 9.44 1.54
C GLY A 109 15.85 8.86 0.90
N ARG A 110 15.97 7.87 0.00
CA ARG A 110 14.80 7.21 -0.63
C ARG A 110 14.31 5.97 0.12
N ARG A 111 15.19 5.23 0.80
CA ARG A 111 14.83 3.96 1.47
C ARG A 111 14.00 4.13 2.74
N PHE A 112 13.94 5.33 3.31
CA PHE A 112 13.23 5.58 4.56
C PHE A 112 12.14 6.65 4.48
N ALA A 113 11.85 7.22 3.30
CA ALA A 113 10.82 8.25 3.19
C ALA A 113 9.43 7.73 3.60
N ALA A 114 9.03 6.54 3.13
CA ALA A 114 7.77 5.91 3.55
C ALA A 114 7.78 5.53 5.04
N LEU A 115 8.91 5.05 5.57
CA LEU A 115 9.04 4.69 6.99
C LEU A 115 9.06 5.91 7.92
N GLU A 116 9.65 7.01 7.50
CA GLU A 116 9.58 8.29 8.20
C GLU A 116 8.18 8.89 8.14
N MET A 117 7.48 8.77 7.01
CA MET A 117 6.07 9.17 6.92
C MET A 117 5.20 8.35 7.89
N LEU A 118 5.42 7.03 7.96
CA LEU A 118 4.72 6.16 8.92
C LEU A 118 5.07 6.50 10.38
N ARG A 119 6.34 6.80 10.69
CA ARG A 119 6.76 7.24 12.04
C ARG A 119 6.18 8.60 12.41
N LYS A 120 6.13 9.55 11.47
CA LYS A 120 5.51 10.87 11.67
C LYS A 120 4.00 10.75 11.87
N GLN A 121 3.33 9.86 11.11
CA GLN A 121 1.91 9.54 11.32
C GLN A 121 1.67 8.87 12.67
N ALA A 122 2.53 7.94 13.09
CA ALA A 122 2.45 7.30 14.40
C ALA A 122 2.70 8.30 15.55
N ALA A 123 3.64 9.25 15.38
CA ALA A 123 3.91 10.30 16.36
C ALA A 123 2.80 11.36 16.44
N SER A 124 2.04 11.57 15.36
CA SER A 124 0.85 12.43 15.36
C SER A 124 -0.42 11.76 15.92
N ARG A 125 -0.37 10.46 16.22
CA ARG A 125 -1.48 9.73 16.83
C ARG A 125 -1.50 10.03 18.34
N PRO A 126 -2.63 10.51 18.90
CA PRO A 126 -2.71 10.81 20.33
C PRO A 126 -2.38 9.57 21.18
N PRO A 127 -1.82 9.76 22.39
CA PRO A 127 -1.30 8.68 23.23
C PRO A 127 -2.35 7.59 23.52
N GLY A 128 -1.87 6.34 23.58
CA GLY A 128 -2.68 5.13 23.59
C GLY A 128 -3.61 4.93 24.80
N GLU A 129 -3.48 5.69 25.88
CA GLU A 129 -4.36 5.59 27.07
C GLU A 129 -5.81 5.93 26.73
N ASP A 130 -6.04 6.95 25.92
CA ASP A 130 -7.39 7.32 25.48
C ASP A 130 -7.99 6.27 24.52
N THR A 131 -7.15 5.50 23.82
CA THR A 131 -7.62 4.41 22.95
C THR A 131 -7.89 3.11 23.69
N ALA A 132 -7.15 2.83 24.77
CA ALA A 132 -7.35 1.65 25.60
C ALA A 132 -8.60 1.82 26.48
N SER A 133 -8.76 3.00 27.10
CA SER A 133 -9.95 3.35 27.88
C SER A 133 -11.21 3.37 27.00
N ARG A 134 -11.14 3.95 25.78
CA ARG A 134 -12.25 3.87 24.81
C ARG A 134 -12.57 2.44 24.38
N ARG A 135 -11.56 1.59 24.17
CA ARG A 135 -11.78 0.17 23.84
C ARG A 135 -12.41 -0.60 24.99
N ALA A 136 -11.98 -0.37 26.23
CA ALA A 136 -12.58 -0.97 27.41
C ALA A 136 -14.05 -0.52 27.60
N ALA A 137 -14.32 0.78 27.43
CA ALA A 137 -15.68 1.31 27.48
C ALA A 137 -16.57 0.74 26.36
N ALA A 138 -16.06 0.66 25.13
CA ALA A 138 -16.78 0.06 24.02
C ALA A 138 -17.03 -1.44 24.22
N LYS A 139 -16.06 -2.19 24.76
CA LYS A 139 -16.21 -3.61 25.12
C LYS A 139 -17.35 -3.81 26.11
N ALA A 140 -17.37 -3.03 27.19
CA ALA A 140 -18.43 -3.09 28.21
C ALA A 140 -19.80 -2.72 27.61
N LEU A 141 -19.85 -1.69 26.76
CA LEU A 141 -21.08 -1.25 26.08
C LEU A 141 -21.63 -2.32 25.13
N ILE A 142 -20.78 -2.86 24.24
CA ILE A 142 -21.16 -3.93 23.30
C ILE A 142 -21.67 -5.15 24.06
N HIS A 143 -20.96 -5.58 25.11
CA HIS A 143 -21.37 -6.72 25.93
C HIS A 143 -22.75 -6.51 26.54
N LYS A 144 -22.98 -5.37 27.19
CA LYS A 144 -24.28 -5.01 27.78
C LYS A 144 -25.39 -5.00 26.72
N ASN A 145 -25.14 -4.35 25.58
CA ASN A 145 -26.16 -4.19 24.54
C ASN A 145 -26.48 -5.51 23.86
N LEU A 146 -25.51 -6.41 23.69
CA LEU A 146 -25.76 -7.76 23.16
C LEU A 146 -26.58 -8.62 24.12
N LEU A 147 -26.31 -8.57 25.43
CA LEU A 147 -27.13 -9.29 26.40
C LEU A 147 -28.57 -8.74 26.45
N SER A 148 -28.73 -7.42 26.40
CA SER A 148 -30.05 -6.79 26.30
C SER A 148 -30.79 -7.21 25.03
N ALA A 149 -30.11 -7.21 23.88
CA ALA A 149 -30.68 -7.71 22.62
C ALA A 149 -31.02 -9.19 22.68
N MET A 150 -30.19 -10.03 23.31
CA MET A 150 -30.50 -11.46 23.52
C MET A 150 -31.79 -11.63 24.31
N HIS A 151 -31.94 -10.94 25.45
CA HIS A 151 -33.14 -11.04 26.27
C HIS A 151 -34.40 -10.62 25.50
N TYR A 152 -34.34 -9.48 24.81
CA TYR A 152 -35.44 -9.01 23.96
C TYR A 152 -35.77 -10.03 22.86
N LEU A 153 -34.77 -10.54 22.13
CA LEU A 153 -34.99 -11.49 21.04
C LEU A 153 -35.50 -12.86 21.55
N ALA A 154 -35.16 -13.26 22.77
CA ALA A 154 -35.70 -14.46 23.41
C ALA A 154 -37.18 -14.30 23.77
N GLU A 155 -37.58 -13.13 24.29
CA GLU A 155 -38.99 -12.80 24.51
C GLU A 155 -39.75 -12.73 23.18
N PHE A 156 -39.19 -12.06 22.17
CA PHE A 156 -39.76 -12.04 20.83
C PHE A 156 -39.95 -13.45 20.25
N ALA A 157 -38.95 -14.33 20.37
CA ALA A 157 -39.06 -15.71 19.90
C ALA A 157 -40.18 -16.48 20.61
N LYS A 158 -40.35 -16.26 21.93
CA LYS A 158 -41.44 -16.85 22.72
C LYS A 158 -42.82 -16.38 22.23
N GLU A 159 -43.00 -15.07 22.07
CA GLU A 159 -44.27 -14.49 21.59
C GLU A 159 -44.58 -14.89 20.14
N LEU A 160 -43.57 -14.89 19.25
CA LEU A 160 -43.70 -15.34 17.87
C LEU A 160 -44.21 -16.78 17.81
N ASN A 161 -43.66 -17.67 18.63
CA ASN A 161 -44.12 -19.07 18.69
C ASN A 161 -45.53 -19.21 19.29
N GLY A 162 -45.94 -18.31 20.18
CA GLY A 162 -47.27 -18.31 20.77
C GLY A 162 -48.36 -17.85 19.80
N VAL A 163 -48.06 -16.87 18.94
CA VAL A 163 -49.03 -16.22 18.06
C VAL A 163 -48.99 -16.77 16.62
N LEU A 164 -47.84 -17.26 16.16
CA LEU A 164 -47.61 -17.66 14.76
C LEU A 164 -48.02 -16.55 13.76
N PRO A 165 -47.43 -15.35 13.88
CA PRO A 165 -47.90 -14.18 13.14
C PRO A 165 -47.70 -14.36 11.63
N SER A 166 -48.58 -13.72 10.86
CA SER A 166 -48.37 -13.48 9.43
C SER A 166 -47.63 -12.16 9.24
N THR A 167 -46.70 -12.12 8.29
CA THR A 167 -45.93 -10.92 7.98
C THR A 167 -46.82 -9.83 7.36
N GLU A 168 -46.58 -8.57 7.73
CA GLU A 168 -47.29 -7.42 7.14
C GLU A 168 -46.87 -7.17 5.69
N SER A 169 -45.57 -7.34 5.41
CA SER A 169 -44.99 -7.26 4.08
C SER A 169 -44.51 -8.64 3.62
N THR A 170 -44.38 -8.80 2.31
CA THR A 170 -44.12 -10.11 1.71
C THR A 170 -42.61 -10.28 1.49
N TYR A 171 -42.09 -11.48 1.75
CA TYR A 171 -40.68 -11.75 1.47
C TYR A 171 -40.53 -12.08 -0.01
N GLY A 172 -40.33 -11.03 -0.79
CA GLY A 172 -40.10 -11.11 -2.23
C GLY A 172 -38.63 -11.36 -2.58
N PHE A 173 -38.42 -11.78 -3.83
CA PHE A 173 -37.16 -11.77 -4.56
C PHE A 173 -37.43 -11.52 -6.05
N ILE A 174 -36.38 -11.35 -6.85
CA ILE A 174 -36.45 -10.83 -8.23
C ILE A 174 -37.43 -11.55 -9.17
N TYR A 175 -37.68 -12.85 -8.97
CA TYR A 175 -38.57 -13.63 -9.84
C TYR A 175 -40.01 -13.76 -9.27
N LEU A 176 -40.24 -13.35 -8.03
CA LEU A 176 -41.54 -13.46 -7.38
C LEU A 176 -42.22 -12.08 -7.33
N GLN A 177 -42.99 -11.78 -8.38
CA GLN A 177 -43.64 -10.48 -8.59
C GLN A 177 -44.67 -10.13 -7.51
N GLN A 178 -45.39 -11.12 -6.99
CA GLN A 178 -46.40 -10.93 -5.94
C GLN A 178 -46.36 -12.11 -4.96
N ALA A 179 -45.52 -11.99 -3.95
CA ALA A 179 -45.41 -12.98 -2.89
C ALA A 179 -46.62 -12.90 -1.95
N SER A 180 -47.09 -14.04 -1.43
CA SER A 180 -48.07 -14.05 -0.33
C SER A 180 -47.40 -13.64 0.98
N PRO A 181 -48.17 -13.16 1.99
CA PRO A 181 -47.68 -13.04 3.36
C PRO A 181 -47.11 -14.36 3.86
N MET A 182 -46.13 -14.30 4.76
CA MET A 182 -45.52 -15.48 5.35
C MET A 182 -46.00 -15.69 6.78
N VAL A 183 -46.22 -16.94 7.16
CA VAL A 183 -46.46 -17.33 8.55
C VAL A 183 -45.11 -17.68 9.17
N LEU A 184 -44.81 -17.07 10.32
CA LEU A 184 -43.58 -17.28 11.06
C LEU A 184 -43.77 -18.31 12.18
N SER A 185 -42.77 -19.16 12.40
CA SER A 185 -42.83 -20.21 13.42
C SER A 185 -41.43 -20.68 13.85
N SER A 186 -41.38 -21.54 14.87
CA SER A 186 -40.17 -22.22 15.33
C SER A 186 -39.01 -21.25 15.62
N ALA A 187 -39.33 -20.10 16.22
CA ALA A 187 -38.34 -19.12 16.60
C ALA A 187 -37.52 -19.57 17.81
N PHE A 188 -36.23 -19.29 17.78
CA PHE A 188 -35.27 -19.60 18.83
C PHE A 188 -34.20 -18.51 18.86
N ALA A 189 -33.87 -18.02 20.04
CA ALA A 189 -32.80 -17.06 20.24
C ALA A 189 -31.84 -17.54 21.33
N ASP A 190 -30.55 -17.39 21.07
CA ASP A 190 -29.49 -17.80 21.98
C ASP A 190 -28.21 -16.99 21.71
N TYR A 191 -27.19 -17.19 22.52
CA TYR A 191 -25.96 -16.40 22.49
C TYR A 191 -24.73 -17.25 22.80
N ARG A 192 -23.56 -16.68 22.52
CA ARG A 192 -22.28 -17.29 22.83
C ARG A 192 -21.40 -16.30 23.58
N LEU A 193 -20.71 -16.82 24.58
CA LEU A 193 -19.70 -16.09 25.33
C LEU A 193 -18.31 -16.41 24.78
N ARG A 194 -17.38 -15.46 24.93
CA ARG A 194 -15.96 -15.62 24.59
C ARG A 194 -15.12 -14.88 25.64
N LYS A 195 -13.95 -15.42 25.97
CA LYS A 195 -12.96 -14.70 26.75
C LYS A 195 -12.18 -13.74 25.86
N VAL A 196 -12.16 -12.46 26.22
CA VAL A 196 -11.41 -11.38 25.55
C VAL A 196 -10.68 -10.59 26.63
N ASP A 197 -9.35 -10.48 26.53
CA ASP A 197 -8.49 -9.81 27.52
C ASP A 197 -8.71 -10.26 28.98
N GLY A 198 -9.04 -11.54 29.18
CA GLY A 198 -9.29 -12.11 30.51
C GLY A 198 -10.74 -12.02 31.01
N ASP A 199 -11.57 -11.15 30.41
CA ASP A 199 -12.99 -11.06 30.74
C ASP A 199 -13.85 -11.93 29.83
N GLU A 200 -14.90 -12.53 30.38
CA GLU A 200 -15.93 -13.21 29.61
C GLU A 200 -16.95 -12.19 29.09
N VAL A 201 -17.10 -12.12 27.76
CA VAL A 201 -17.98 -11.18 27.08
C VAL A 201 -18.89 -11.88 26.09
N CYS A 202 -20.04 -11.25 25.81
CA CYS A 202 -21.03 -11.77 24.86
C CYS A 202 -20.56 -11.52 23.44
N ASP A 203 -20.22 -12.60 22.75
CA ASP A 203 -19.57 -12.54 21.45
C ASP A 203 -20.57 -12.55 20.29
N GLN A 204 -21.61 -13.35 20.43
CA GLN A 204 -22.59 -13.55 19.38
C GLN A 204 -23.97 -13.72 19.98
N VAL A 205 -24.98 -13.12 19.35
CA VAL A 205 -26.40 -13.39 19.57
C VAL A 205 -26.98 -13.84 18.24
N PHE A 206 -27.85 -14.84 18.27
CA PHE A 206 -28.52 -15.29 17.06
C PHE A 206 -30.00 -15.51 17.32
N LEU A 207 -30.81 -15.20 16.31
CA LEU A 207 -32.23 -15.51 16.24
C LEU A 207 -32.45 -16.33 14.98
N THR A 208 -33.05 -17.51 15.12
CA THR A 208 -33.45 -18.35 14.00
C THR A 208 -34.94 -18.58 14.06
N TYR A 209 -35.62 -18.59 12.92
CA TYR A 209 -37.03 -18.95 12.81
C TYR A 209 -37.32 -19.55 11.43
N LEU A 210 -38.51 -20.09 11.24
CA LEU A 210 -38.99 -20.58 9.96
C LEU A 210 -40.07 -19.65 9.43
N ALA A 211 -40.04 -19.39 8.14
CA ALA A 211 -41.09 -18.67 7.42
C ALA A 211 -41.70 -19.57 6.36
N ARG A 212 -43.02 -19.60 6.23
CA ARG A 212 -43.72 -20.31 5.14
C ARG A 212 -44.70 -19.38 4.47
N TYR A 213 -44.77 -19.38 3.14
CA TYR A 213 -45.83 -18.65 2.45
C TYR A 213 -47.21 -19.17 2.86
N ALA A 214 -48.12 -18.26 3.24
CA ALA A 214 -49.48 -18.61 3.62
C ALA A 214 -50.24 -19.33 2.49
N GLN A 215 -49.93 -18.97 1.25
CA GLN A 215 -50.30 -19.72 0.06
C GLN A 215 -49.03 -20.12 -0.69
N PRO A 216 -48.90 -21.37 -1.17
CA PRO A 216 -47.71 -21.80 -1.91
C PRO A 216 -47.38 -20.83 -3.04
N ALA A 217 -46.15 -20.33 -3.06
CA ALA A 217 -45.70 -19.42 -4.10
C ALA A 217 -45.18 -20.22 -5.30
N ALA A 218 -45.47 -19.76 -6.51
CA ALA A 218 -44.96 -20.34 -7.74
C ALA A 218 -44.31 -19.27 -8.61
N VAL A 219 -43.23 -19.64 -9.28
CA VAL A 219 -42.43 -18.73 -10.10
C VAL A 219 -42.14 -19.39 -11.45
N ASP A 220 -42.64 -18.77 -12.51
CA ASP A 220 -42.36 -19.20 -13.88
C ASP A 220 -41.07 -18.55 -14.39
N VAL A 221 -40.20 -19.36 -14.97
CA VAL A 221 -38.89 -18.95 -15.49
C VAL A 221 -38.64 -19.54 -16.87
N VAL A 222 -37.81 -18.85 -17.65
CA VAL A 222 -37.49 -19.23 -19.03
C VAL A 222 -35.98 -19.17 -19.29
N GLY A 223 -35.51 -20.10 -20.12
CA GLY A 223 -34.13 -20.15 -20.61
C GLY A 223 -33.09 -20.08 -19.48
N PRO A 224 -32.11 -19.15 -19.55
CA PRO A 224 -31.01 -19.08 -18.59
C PRO A 224 -31.45 -18.74 -17.17
N ASP A 225 -32.61 -18.09 -16.99
CA ASP A 225 -33.14 -17.72 -15.67
C ASP A 225 -33.49 -18.93 -14.79
N ILE A 226 -33.68 -20.11 -15.40
CA ILE A 226 -33.91 -21.36 -14.66
C ILE A 226 -32.74 -21.64 -13.72
N GLU A 227 -31.51 -21.54 -14.22
CA GLU A 227 -30.32 -21.84 -13.42
C GLU A 227 -29.96 -20.70 -12.47
N TYR A 228 -30.22 -19.44 -12.85
CA TYR A 228 -30.08 -18.31 -11.92
C TYR A 228 -31.04 -18.42 -10.74
N CYS A 229 -32.32 -18.69 -10.99
CA CYS A 229 -33.34 -18.87 -9.96
C CYS A 229 -33.01 -20.08 -9.06
N ARG A 230 -32.63 -21.23 -9.67
CA ARG A 230 -32.19 -22.43 -8.93
C ARG A 230 -31.04 -22.11 -7.98
N ARG A 231 -30.00 -21.42 -8.49
CA ARG A 231 -28.82 -21.07 -7.70
C ARG A 231 -29.15 -20.08 -6.59
N TYR A 232 -29.99 -19.09 -6.88
CA TYR A 232 -30.43 -18.09 -5.91
C TYR A 232 -31.19 -18.75 -4.76
N LEU A 233 -32.19 -19.59 -5.05
CA LEU A 233 -32.96 -20.31 -4.05
C LEU A 233 -32.09 -21.26 -3.23
N ALA A 234 -31.12 -21.94 -3.87
CA ALA A 234 -30.17 -22.81 -3.18
C ALA A 234 -29.26 -22.05 -2.20
N LEU A 235 -28.71 -20.90 -2.62
CA LEU A 235 -27.90 -20.04 -1.74
C LEU A 235 -28.72 -19.46 -0.59
N ALA A 236 -29.98 -19.12 -0.86
CA ALA A 236 -30.94 -18.68 0.14
C ALA A 236 -31.50 -19.83 0.99
N ARG A 237 -31.12 -21.09 0.76
CA ARG A 237 -31.65 -22.27 1.45
C ARG A 237 -33.18 -22.39 1.40
N VAL A 238 -33.80 -21.86 0.34
CA VAL A 238 -35.24 -21.95 0.12
C VAL A 238 -35.54 -23.34 -0.46
N PRO A 239 -36.37 -24.17 0.18
CA PRO A 239 -36.81 -25.43 -0.41
C PRO A 239 -37.73 -25.17 -1.61
N PHE A 240 -37.47 -25.85 -2.73
CA PHE A 240 -38.25 -25.71 -3.95
C PHE A 240 -38.41 -27.03 -4.69
N GLU A 241 -39.50 -27.13 -5.46
CA GLU A 241 -39.69 -28.14 -6.50
C GLU A 241 -39.66 -27.46 -7.86
N PHE A 242 -39.08 -28.12 -8.88
CA PHE A 242 -39.02 -27.57 -10.24
C PHE A 242 -39.72 -28.50 -11.23
N THR A 243 -40.69 -27.96 -11.96
CA THR A 243 -41.43 -28.67 -13.00
C THR A 243 -41.17 -28.01 -14.35
N ALA A 244 -40.54 -28.75 -15.26
CA ALA A 244 -40.30 -28.26 -16.63
C ALA A 244 -41.61 -28.23 -17.42
N SER A 245 -41.98 -27.06 -17.96
CA SER A 245 -43.16 -26.90 -18.81
C SER A 245 -42.85 -27.13 -20.29
N LYS A 246 -41.65 -26.76 -20.75
CA LYS A 246 -41.17 -27.05 -22.11
C LYS A 246 -39.73 -27.56 -22.06
N LYS A 247 -39.43 -28.54 -22.90
CA LYS A 247 -38.08 -29.08 -23.11
C LYS A 247 -37.65 -28.91 -24.57
N ASN A 248 -36.35 -28.74 -24.81
CA ASN A 248 -35.79 -28.77 -26.16
C ASN A 248 -35.62 -30.21 -26.65
N ASP A 249 -35.18 -30.38 -27.89
CA ASP A 249 -34.97 -31.68 -28.53
C ASP A 249 -33.89 -32.53 -27.83
N PHE A 250 -33.05 -31.88 -27.00
CA PHE A 250 -32.05 -32.53 -26.14
C PHE A 250 -32.59 -32.87 -24.74
N GLY A 251 -33.89 -32.68 -24.49
CA GLY A 251 -34.54 -32.95 -23.20
C GLY A 251 -34.25 -31.93 -22.10
N GLN A 252 -33.53 -30.84 -22.40
CA GLN A 252 -33.20 -29.79 -21.45
C GLN A 252 -34.40 -28.85 -21.26
N PRO A 253 -34.67 -28.39 -20.03
CA PRO A 253 -35.77 -27.47 -19.77
C PRO A 253 -35.51 -26.10 -20.41
N VAL A 254 -36.47 -25.64 -21.21
CA VAL A 254 -36.47 -24.31 -21.84
C VAL A 254 -37.37 -23.35 -21.04
N SER A 255 -38.36 -23.89 -20.34
CA SER A 255 -39.20 -23.16 -19.39
C SER A 255 -39.68 -24.10 -18.29
N GLY A 256 -40.02 -23.54 -17.15
CA GLY A 256 -40.59 -24.30 -16.05
C GLY A 256 -41.02 -23.43 -14.88
N THR A 257 -41.58 -24.08 -13.88
CA THR A 257 -42.15 -23.44 -12.70
C THR A 257 -41.41 -23.95 -11.46
N PHE A 258 -40.97 -23.03 -10.61
CA PHE A 258 -40.51 -23.31 -9.25
C PHE A 258 -41.68 -23.19 -8.29
N ALA A 259 -41.97 -24.23 -7.51
CA ALA A 259 -42.97 -24.21 -6.45
C ALA A 259 -42.27 -24.12 -5.08
N LEU A 260 -42.67 -23.13 -4.28
CA LEU A 260 -42.12 -22.79 -2.96
C LEU A 260 -43.19 -23.05 -1.90
N SER A 261 -43.23 -24.27 -1.39
CA SER A 261 -44.21 -24.69 -0.36
C SER A 261 -43.57 -25.00 0.99
N GLY A 262 -42.26 -25.21 1.04
CA GLY A 262 -41.54 -25.61 2.24
C GLY A 262 -41.28 -24.47 3.23
N ALA A 263 -40.83 -24.84 4.43
CA ALA A 263 -40.40 -23.87 5.44
C ALA A 263 -39.02 -23.31 5.08
N ILE A 264 -38.93 -21.98 5.00
CA ILE A 264 -37.73 -21.24 4.67
C ILE A 264 -37.01 -20.89 5.98
N PRO A 265 -35.74 -21.27 6.16
CA PRO A 265 -34.97 -20.89 7.32
C PRO A 265 -34.64 -19.39 7.28
N CYS A 266 -34.91 -18.70 8.37
CA CYS A 266 -34.59 -17.29 8.56
C CYS A 266 -33.62 -17.15 9.72
N GLU A 267 -32.52 -16.43 9.52
CA GLU A 267 -31.41 -16.34 10.47
C GLU A 267 -30.98 -14.88 10.64
N VAL A 268 -30.81 -14.45 11.89
CA VAL A 268 -30.15 -13.20 12.27
C VAL A 268 -28.94 -13.58 13.12
N HIS A 269 -27.76 -13.15 12.71
CA HIS A 269 -26.52 -13.29 13.47
C HIS A 269 -25.97 -11.92 13.80
N ILE A 270 -25.90 -11.61 15.09
CA ILE A 270 -25.34 -10.37 15.62
C ILE A 270 -24.02 -10.73 16.29
N ARG A 271 -22.91 -10.19 15.79
CA ARG A 271 -21.56 -10.53 16.25
C ARG A 271 -20.81 -9.28 16.70
N ALA A 272 -20.20 -9.35 17.87
CA ALA A 272 -19.27 -8.34 18.36
C ALA A 272 -17.97 -8.35 17.56
N ASP A 273 -17.46 -7.16 17.27
CA ASP A 273 -16.08 -6.95 16.83
C ASP A 273 -15.37 -6.11 17.88
N TYR A 274 -14.61 -6.78 18.75
CA TYR A 274 -13.88 -6.14 19.85
C TYR A 274 -12.54 -5.54 19.41
N ASP A 275 -11.95 -6.06 18.33
CA ASP A 275 -10.68 -5.58 17.78
C ASP A 275 -10.89 -4.23 17.07
N ALA A 276 -11.97 -4.11 16.30
CA ALA A 276 -12.46 -2.88 15.71
C ALA A 276 -13.86 -2.58 16.26
N PRO A 277 -13.97 -1.90 17.43
CA PRO A 277 -15.21 -1.75 18.18
C PRO A 277 -16.45 -1.48 17.32
N GLY A 278 -17.32 -2.47 17.25
CA GLY A 278 -18.55 -2.41 16.47
C GLY A 278 -19.34 -3.70 16.53
N VAL A 279 -20.52 -3.68 15.91
CA VAL A 279 -21.41 -4.84 15.83
C VAL A 279 -21.72 -5.13 14.37
N LEU A 280 -21.50 -6.38 13.96
CA LEU A 280 -21.87 -6.88 12.64
C LEU A 280 -23.20 -7.62 12.75
N VAL A 281 -24.16 -7.27 11.90
CA VAL A 281 -25.43 -7.99 11.78
C VAL A 281 -25.48 -8.63 10.41
N GLU A 282 -25.69 -9.94 10.39
CA GLU A 282 -25.84 -10.76 9.19
C GLU A 282 -27.24 -11.39 9.20
N LEU A 283 -27.91 -11.37 8.05
CA LEU A 283 -29.27 -11.82 7.87
C LEU A 283 -29.31 -12.87 6.76
N LEU A 284 -30.16 -13.86 6.93
CA LEU A 284 -30.59 -14.76 5.87
C LEU A 284 -32.11 -14.84 5.88
N ASN A 285 -32.75 -14.51 4.76
CA ASN A 285 -34.20 -14.57 4.55
C ASN A 285 -35.04 -13.78 5.58
N VAL A 286 -34.51 -12.71 6.18
CA VAL A 286 -35.24 -11.86 7.13
C VAL A 286 -35.71 -10.60 6.39
N GLY A 287 -37.00 -10.29 6.40
CA GLY A 287 -37.59 -9.14 5.68
C GLY A 287 -37.62 -9.25 4.15
N SER A 288 -36.74 -10.06 3.55
CA SER A 288 -36.68 -10.41 2.13
C SER A 288 -35.79 -11.65 1.97
N ILE A 289 -36.07 -12.47 0.96
CA ILE A 289 -35.28 -13.66 0.65
C ILE A 289 -33.85 -13.27 0.26
N GLY A 290 -32.88 -14.10 0.67
CA GLY A 290 -31.46 -13.90 0.42
C GLY A 290 -30.70 -13.35 1.63
N ALA A 291 -29.40 -13.14 1.45
CA ALA A 291 -28.51 -12.65 2.49
C ALA A 291 -28.57 -11.12 2.61
N GLY A 292 -28.28 -10.59 3.79
CA GLY A 292 -28.09 -9.16 4.02
C GLY A 292 -27.12 -8.91 5.16
N ARG A 293 -26.45 -7.76 5.16
CA ARG A 293 -25.53 -7.40 6.26
C ARG A 293 -25.49 -5.91 6.54
N CYS A 294 -25.19 -5.55 7.78
CA CYS A 294 -24.84 -4.19 8.17
C CYS A 294 -23.82 -4.17 9.30
N ARG A 295 -23.09 -3.06 9.43
CA ARG A 295 -22.16 -2.83 10.53
C ARG A 295 -22.55 -1.56 11.26
N LEU A 296 -22.52 -1.61 12.58
CA LEU A 296 -22.96 -0.54 13.46
C LEU A 296 -21.83 -0.16 14.41
N ALA A 297 -21.79 1.13 14.75
CA ALA A 297 -21.01 1.62 15.88
C ALA A 297 -21.61 1.08 17.20
N PRO A 298 -20.80 0.89 18.25
CA PRO A 298 -21.26 0.41 19.55
C PRO A 298 -22.46 1.18 20.13
N GLU A 299 -22.49 2.50 19.93
CA GLU A 299 -23.52 3.40 20.44
C GLU A 299 -24.84 3.30 19.66
N ALA A 300 -24.76 2.91 18.39
CA ALA A 300 -25.93 2.74 17.52
C ALA A 300 -26.66 1.41 17.77
N PHE A 301 -25.95 0.40 18.29
CA PHE A 301 -26.54 -0.90 18.61
C PHE A 301 -27.06 -0.90 20.06
N ASN A 302 -28.37 -0.74 20.22
CA ASN A 302 -29.06 -0.72 21.51
C ASN A 302 -30.38 -1.52 21.43
N GLU A 303 -31.15 -1.54 22.51
CA GLU A 303 -32.43 -2.28 22.58
C GLU A 303 -33.43 -1.86 21.50
N ARG A 304 -33.54 -0.56 21.19
CA ARG A 304 -34.38 -0.07 20.07
C ARG A 304 -33.95 -0.67 18.74
N PHE A 305 -32.64 -0.90 18.55
CA PHE A 305 -32.17 -1.56 17.34
C PHE A 305 -32.61 -3.02 17.26
N ALA A 306 -32.63 -3.76 18.39
CA ALA A 306 -33.16 -5.12 18.43
C ALA A 306 -34.67 -5.16 18.09
N ASP A 307 -35.43 -4.18 18.56
CA ASP A 307 -36.84 -4.00 18.20
C ASP A 307 -37.02 -3.72 16.69
N GLU A 308 -36.17 -2.89 16.09
CA GLU A 308 -36.20 -2.66 14.64
C GLU A 308 -35.86 -3.91 13.81
N ILE A 309 -34.97 -4.79 14.32
CA ILE A 309 -34.73 -6.11 13.72
C ILE A 309 -35.99 -6.99 13.80
N ALA A 310 -36.67 -7.02 14.95
CA ALA A 310 -37.90 -7.80 15.12
C ALA A 310 -39.02 -7.30 14.22
N LYS A 311 -39.23 -5.98 14.12
CA LYS A 311 -40.16 -5.38 13.14
C LYS A 311 -39.81 -5.75 11.71
N HIS A 312 -38.51 -5.78 11.36
CA HIS A 312 -38.06 -6.21 10.05
C HIS A 312 -38.42 -7.68 9.77
N ALA A 313 -38.28 -8.56 10.77
CA ALA A 313 -38.71 -9.96 10.69
C ALA A 313 -40.23 -10.12 10.55
N LEU A 314 -41.03 -9.21 11.12
CA LEU A 314 -42.48 -9.21 10.94
C LEU A 314 -42.93 -8.58 9.60
N GLY A 315 -41.99 -8.02 8.83
CA GLY A 315 -42.31 -7.26 7.62
C GLY A 315 -43.02 -5.93 7.91
N SER A 316 -43.03 -5.47 9.17
CA SER A 316 -43.59 -4.18 9.56
C SER A 316 -42.69 -3.03 9.12
N ARG A 317 -43.20 -1.80 9.08
CA ARG A 317 -42.37 -0.62 8.77
C ARG A 317 -41.26 -0.44 9.82
N ASN A 318 -40.03 -0.33 9.36
CA ASN A 318 -38.84 -0.24 10.19
C ASN A 318 -37.78 0.68 9.54
N GLU A 319 -36.91 1.23 10.37
CA GLU A 319 -35.75 2.02 9.94
C GLU A 319 -34.55 1.11 9.62
N PHE A 320 -34.55 -0.11 10.16
CA PHE A 320 -33.47 -1.10 9.99
C PHE A 320 -33.18 -1.44 8.53
N ALA A 321 -34.20 -1.56 7.69
CA ALA A 321 -34.07 -1.89 6.28
C ALA A 321 -33.11 -0.96 5.51
N LYS A 322 -32.96 0.30 5.95
CA LYS A 322 -32.05 1.29 5.33
C LYS A 322 -30.57 0.99 5.58
N PHE A 323 -30.26 0.23 6.63
CA PHE A 323 -28.89 -0.11 7.01
C PHE A 323 -28.41 -1.40 6.34
N VAL A 324 -29.32 -2.25 5.86
CA VAL A 324 -29.01 -3.56 5.30
C VAL A 324 -28.54 -3.44 3.85
N THR A 325 -27.34 -3.95 3.58
CA THR A 325 -26.85 -4.17 2.21
C THR A 325 -27.15 -5.60 1.78
N ARG A 326 -27.77 -5.79 0.61
CA ARG A 326 -28.15 -7.08 0.01
C ARG A 326 -27.23 -7.43 -1.16
#